data_AF-A0A923TT12-F1
#
_entry.id   AF-A0A923TT12-F1
#
_cell.length_a   1.000
_cell.length_b   1.000
_cell.length_c   1.000
_cell.angle_alpha   90.00
_cell.angle_beta   90.00
_cell.angle_gamma   90.00
#
_symmetry.space_group_name_H-M   'P 1'
#
loop_
_entity.id
_entity.type
_entity.pdbx_description
1 polymer ?
#
loop_
_entity_poly.entity_id
_entity_poly.type
_entity_poly.pdbx_seq_one_letter_code
_entity_poly.pdbx_strand_id
1 'polypeptide(L)' 'MSASQTFSLDFLHTLGISDTNDGTSTGQLHFSTAGSDVKEIFSPVDGKLIGKISYT' A
#
# COMPACT_ATOMS: atom_id res chain seq x y z
N MET A 1 -24.00 -15.28 6.41
CA MET A 1 -23.23 -14.21 7.09
C MET A 1 -21.80 -14.70 7.16
N SER A 2 -20.93 -14.21 6.28
CA SER A 2 -19.55 -14.72 6.16
C SER A 2 -18.72 -14.17 7.31
N ALA A 3 -18.00 -15.04 8.01
CA ALA A 3 -17.05 -14.66 9.04
C ALA A 3 -16.04 -13.64 8.48
N SER A 4 -15.79 -12.57 9.23
CA SER A 4 -14.72 -11.62 8.92
C SER A 4 -13.39 -12.38 9.05
N GLN A 5 -12.85 -12.86 7.94
CA GLN A 5 -11.51 -13.45 7.92
C GLN A 5 -10.50 -12.31 8.06
N THR A 6 -9.63 -12.42 9.06
CA THR A 6 -8.50 -11.53 9.22
C THR A 6 -7.30 -12.15 8.52
N PHE A 7 -6.90 -11.54 7.40
CA PHE A 7 -5.67 -11.89 6.71
C PHE A 7 -4.50 -11.20 7.40
N SER A 8 -3.42 -11.93 7.70
CA SER A 8 -2.15 -11.31 8.06
C SER A 8 -1.56 -10.65 6.82
N LEU A 9 -1.05 -9.42 6.98
CA LEU A 9 -0.39 -8.64 5.93
C LEU A 9 1.14 -8.76 5.99
N ASP A 10 1.70 -9.63 6.85
CA ASP A 10 3.16 -9.74 7.06
C ASP A 10 3.93 -10.10 5.77
N PHE A 11 3.25 -10.78 4.83
CA PHE A 11 3.80 -11.11 3.53
C PHE A 11 4.12 -9.87 2.68
N LEU A 12 3.44 -8.74 2.90
CA LEU A 12 3.70 -7.48 2.19
C LEU A 12 5.10 -6.95 2.48
N HIS A 13 5.55 -7.04 3.74
CA HIS A 13 6.91 -6.68 4.09
C HIS A 13 7.95 -7.57 3.42
N THR A 14 7.63 -8.86 3.22
CA THR A 14 8.49 -9.80 2.46
C THR A 14 8.58 -9.40 0.98
N LEU A 15 7.52 -8.80 0.43
CA LEU A 15 7.50 -8.24 -0.92
C LEU A 15 8.15 -6.85 -1.03
N GLY A 16 8.66 -6.29 0.07
CA GLY A 16 9.23 -4.94 0.12
C GLY A 16 8.19 -3.83 0.14
N ILE A 17 6.93 -4.14 0.39
CA ILE A 17 5.85 -3.17 0.53
C ILE A 17 5.81 -2.67 1.97
N SER A 18 5.84 -1.36 2.12
CA SER A 18 5.73 -0.66 3.40
C SER A 18 4.33 -0.08 3.59
N ASP A 19 4.04 0.52 4.74
CA ASP A 19 2.73 1.16 4.99
C ASP A 19 2.47 2.32 4.03
N THR A 20 3.52 3.05 3.67
CA THR A 20 3.50 4.10 2.64
C THR A 20 4.60 3.82 1.63
N ASN A 21 4.24 3.82 0.35
CA ASN A 21 5.13 3.49 -0.76
C ASN A 21 5.14 4.63 -1.76
N ASP A 22 6.27 4.87 -2.41
CA ASP A 22 6.33 5.82 -3.51
C ASP A 22 5.81 5.15 -4.80
N GLY A 23 4.85 5.81 -5.45
CA GLY A 23 4.24 5.35 -6.68
C GLY A 23 5.09 5.58 -7.94
N THR A 24 6.20 6.32 -7.81
CA THR A 24 7.09 6.67 -8.93
C THR A 24 8.47 6.05 -8.72
N SER A 25 9.00 5.41 -9.77
CA SER A 25 10.29 4.74 -9.75
C SER A 25 11.11 5.06 -11.00
N THR A 26 12.43 5.25 -10.83
CA THR A 26 13.39 5.31 -11.94
C THR A 26 13.98 3.93 -12.29
N GLY A 27 13.48 2.86 -11.68
CA GLY A 27 14.06 1.51 -11.78
C GLY A 27 15.25 1.27 -10.84
N GLN A 28 15.74 2.31 -10.16
CA GLN A 28 16.74 2.20 -9.09
C GLN A 28 16.28 2.88 -7.80
N LEU A 29 15.54 3.99 -7.92
CA LEU A 29 15.05 4.77 -6.79
C LEU A 29 13.54 4.91 -6.88
N HIS A 30 12.90 4.75 -5.73
CA HIS A 30 11.49 5.05 -5.49
C HIS A 30 11.44 6.42 -4.82
N PHE A 31 10.59 7.32 -5.30
CA PHE A 31 10.50 8.67 -4.76
C PHE A 31 9.14 9.31 -5.02
N SER A 32 8.75 10.21 -4.13
CA SER A 32 7.64 11.14 -4.31
C SER A 32 8.08 12.53 -3.89
N THR A 33 7.42 13.58 -4.40
CA THR A 33 7.77 14.98 -4.11
C THR A 33 7.04 15.46 -2.85
N ALA A 34 7.59 16.47 -2.18
CA ALA A 34 6.91 17.10 -1.05
C ALA A 34 5.56 17.68 -1.50
N GLY A 35 4.46 17.24 -0.88
CA GLY A 35 3.10 17.60 -1.26
C GLY A 35 2.44 16.67 -2.31
N SER A 36 3.04 15.52 -2.60
CA SER A 36 2.42 14.47 -3.43
C SER A 36 1.09 13.99 -2.83
N ASP A 37 0.16 13.62 -3.70
CA ASP A 37 -1.12 13.07 -3.29
C ASP A 37 -0.93 11.68 -2.68
N VAL A 38 -1.65 11.40 -1.60
CA VAL A 38 -1.61 10.09 -0.94
C VAL A 38 -2.93 9.37 -1.17
N LYS A 39 -2.86 8.17 -1.73
CA LYS A 39 -4.02 7.29 -1.93
C LYS A 39 -3.97 6.12 -0.97
N GLU A 40 -5.07 5.90 -0.27
CA GLU A 40 -5.30 4.74 0.57
C GLU A 40 -5.85 3.58 -0.27
N ILE A 41 -5.24 2.41 -0.14
CA ILE A 41 -5.59 1.22 -0.91
C ILE A 41 -6.31 0.24 0.01
N PHE A 42 -7.57 -0.05 -0.33
CA PHE A 42 -8.43 -0.95 0.42
C PHE A 42 -8.62 -2.26 -0.34
N SER A 43 -8.70 -3.36 0.41
CA SER A 43 -9.03 -4.68 -0.10
C SER A 43 -10.49 -4.75 -0.53
N PRO A 44 -10.81 -5.22 -1.75
CA PRO A 44 -12.20 -5.38 -2.19
C PRO A 44 -12.91 -6.56 -1.50
N VAL A 45 -12.16 -7.46 -0.85
CA VAL A 45 -12.71 -8.66 -0.21
C VAL A 45 -13.25 -8.35 1.18
N ASP A 46 -12.55 -7.53 1.95
CA ASP A 46 -12.87 -7.23 3.35
C ASP A 46 -12.91 -5.74 3.69
N GLY A 47 -12.67 -4.85 2.71
CA GLY A 47 -12.70 -3.40 2.89
C GLY A 47 -11.58 -2.86 3.76
N LYS A 48 -10.60 -3.68 4.16
CA LYS A 48 -9.52 -3.27 5.07
C LYS A 48 -8.42 -2.53 4.32
N LEU A 49 -7.78 -1.58 5.01
CA LEU A 49 -6.61 -0.87 4.50
C LEU A 49 -5.44 -1.84 4.33
N ILE A 50 -4.88 -1.89 3.12
CA ILE A 50 -3.70 -2.70 2.77
C ILE A 50 -2.44 -1.84 2.89
N GLY A 51 -2.51 -0.58 2.46
CA GLY A 51 -1.37 0.33 2.47
C GLY A 51 -1.70 1.66 1.78
N LYS A 52 -0.71 2.56 1.74
CA LYS A 52 -0.80 3.89 1.14
C LYS A 52 0.23 4.05 0.04
N ILE A 53 -0.13 4.83 -0.99
CA ILE A 53 0.77 5.17 -2.09
C ILE A 53 0.83 6.69 -2.21
N SER A 54 2.04 7.24 -2.16
CA SER A 54 2.34 8.63 -2.48
C SER A 54 2.62 8.74 -3.98
N TYR A 55 1.87 9.54 -4.72
CA TYR A 55 1.97 9.67 -6.17
C TYR A 55 1.87 11.13 -6.60
N THR A 56 2.49 11.44 -7.74
CA THR A 56 2.51 12.78 -8.34
C THR A 56 2.00 12.76 -9.77
#